data_AF-A0A939NQW9-F1
#
_entry.id   AF-A0A939NQW9-F1
#
_cell.length_a   1.000
_cell.length_b   1.000
_cell.length_c   1.000
_cell.angle_alpha   90.00
_cell.angle_beta   90.00
_cell.angle_gamma   90.00
#
_symmetry.space_group_name_H-M   'P 1'
#
loop_
_entity.id
_entity.type
_entity.pdbx_description
1 polymer ?
#
loop_
_entity_poly.entity_id
_entity_poly.type
_entity_poly.pdbx_seq_one_letter_code
_entity_poly.pdbx_strand_id
1 'polypeptide(L)'
;MANQATGLTHIIKAAGYSYKGLSAARQHEAAFRRGMVVTVLAIILAVWLDVGAIARILLIGSVALVMIVEILNSAIEAVVDRIGSEHHELSGRAKDMGSAAVSLAIVLALFVWVRSYGSISADERRLLTDFLFILRFPIRAYLYILTARLYKQQGTE
;
A
#
# COMPACT_ATOMS: atom_id res chain seq x y z
N MET A 1 14.59 -35.34 12.79
CA MET A 1 13.76 -35.20 11.58
C MET A 1 12.49 -34.49 11.99
N ALA A 2 12.30 -33.23 11.57
CA ALA A 2 11.18 -32.41 12.03
C ALA A 2 9.86 -32.97 11.49
N ASN A 3 8.95 -33.27 12.42
CA ASN A 3 7.64 -33.84 12.17
C ASN A 3 6.89 -32.97 11.14
N GLN A 4 6.66 -33.52 9.94
CA GLN A 4 5.93 -32.82 8.88
C GLN A 4 4.47 -32.70 9.32
N ALA A 5 4.13 -31.51 9.82
CA ALA A 5 2.77 -31.19 10.23
C ALA A 5 1.84 -31.33 9.02
N THR A 6 1.13 -32.44 8.92
CA THR A 6 0.30 -32.78 7.77
C THR A 6 -0.91 -31.84 7.64
N GLY A 7 -1.21 -31.48 6.39
CA GLY A 7 -2.41 -30.78 5.92
C GLY A 7 -2.84 -29.55 6.72
N LEU A 8 -3.83 -29.72 7.58
CA LEU A 8 -4.49 -28.64 8.32
C LEU A 8 -3.53 -27.89 9.27
N THR A 9 -2.64 -28.63 9.92
CA THR A 9 -1.69 -28.07 10.89
C THR A 9 -0.69 -27.14 10.19
N HIS A 10 -0.33 -27.42 8.94
CA HIS A 10 0.52 -26.55 8.13
C HIS A 10 -0.23 -25.27 7.73
N ILE A 11 -1.49 -25.36 7.31
CA ILE A 11 -2.32 -24.21 6.94
C ILE A 11 -2.50 -23.26 8.12
N ILE A 12 -2.82 -23.80 9.31
CA ILE A 12 -3.00 -23.00 10.53
C ILE A 12 -1.68 -22.31 10.91
N LYS A 13 -0.55 -23.02 10.83
CA LYS A 13 0.77 -22.42 11.08
C LYS A 13 1.11 -21.32 10.05
N ALA A 14 0.86 -21.56 8.77
CA ALA A 14 1.07 -20.58 7.71
C ALA A 14 0.22 -19.32 7.92
N ALA A 15 -1.07 -19.48 8.23
CA ALA A 15 -1.95 -18.35 8.57
C ALA A 15 -1.44 -17.58 9.80
N GLY A 16 -0.93 -18.29 10.81
CA GLY A 16 -0.28 -17.69 11.98
C GLY A 16 0.96 -16.86 11.62
N TYR A 17 1.80 -17.33 10.70
CA TYR A 17 2.96 -16.56 10.21
C TYR A 17 2.53 -15.34 9.38
N SER A 18 1.53 -15.47 8.52
CA SER A 18 0.97 -14.34 7.76
C SER A 18 0.41 -13.26 8.68
N TYR A 19 -0.34 -13.64 9.73
CA TYR A 19 -0.85 -12.70 10.72
C TYR A 19 0.28 -12.00 11.49
N LYS A 20 1.34 -12.73 11.87
CA LYS A 20 2.52 -12.13 12.50
C LYS A 20 3.18 -11.09 11.59
N GLY A 21 3.34 -11.40 10.30
CA GLY A 21 3.89 -10.46 9.31
C GLY A 21 3.06 -9.18 9.17
N LEU A 22 1.74 -9.32 9.02
CA LEU A 22 0.81 -8.18 8.96
C LEU A 22 0.80 -7.35 10.25
N SER A 23 0.85 -8.02 11.40
CA SER A 23 0.90 -7.35 12.70
C SER A 23 2.21 -6.58 12.88
N ALA A 24 3.34 -7.15 12.47
CA ALA A 24 4.64 -6.48 12.48
C ALA A 24 4.65 -5.25 11.58
N ALA A 25 4.19 -5.37 10.32
CA ALA A 25 4.06 -4.24 9.41
C ALA A 25 3.16 -3.14 10.01
N ARG A 26 2.03 -3.50 10.62
CA ARG A 26 1.16 -2.53 11.31
C ARG A 26 1.86 -1.83 12.48
N GLN A 27 2.65 -2.54 13.29
CA GLN A 27 3.28 -1.97 14.48
C GLN A 27 4.48 -1.09 14.14
N HIS A 28 5.34 -1.56 13.25
CA HIS A 28 6.62 -0.92 12.95
C HIS A 28 6.52 0.10 11.81
N GLU A 29 5.60 -0.11 10.84
CA GLU A 29 5.55 0.71 9.63
C GLU A 29 4.42 1.74 9.65
N ALA A 30 4.79 3.01 9.88
CA ALA A 30 3.86 4.13 9.78
C ALA A 30 3.25 4.25 8.37
N ALA A 31 4.00 3.85 7.33
CA ALA A 31 3.55 3.78 5.95
C ALA A 31 2.34 2.86 5.81
N PHE A 32 2.53 1.62 6.26
CA PHE A 32 1.56 0.56 6.17
C PHE A 32 0.28 0.91 6.93
N ARG A 33 0.40 1.51 8.12
CA ARG A 33 -0.78 1.99 8.87
C ARG A 33 -1.60 3.02 8.11
N ARG A 34 -0.94 3.99 7.48
CA ARG A 34 -1.65 5.01 6.71
C ARG A 34 -2.23 4.44 5.42
N GLY A 35 -1.47 3.58 4.74
CA GLY A 35 -1.92 2.84 3.57
C GLY A 35 -3.19 2.06 3.86
N MET A 36 -3.26 1.33 4.98
CA MET A 36 -4.47 0.59 5.37
C MET A 36 -5.72 1.48 5.49
N VAL A 37 -5.60 2.68 6.09
CA VAL A 37 -6.73 3.60 6.19
C VAL A 37 -7.20 4.02 4.80
N VAL A 38 -6.27 4.41 3.92
CA VAL A 38 -6.58 4.79 2.54
C VAL A 38 -7.21 3.62 1.78
N THR A 39 -6.66 2.42 1.90
CA THR A 39 -7.17 1.21 1.24
C THR A 39 -8.56 0.85 1.73
N VAL A 40 -8.85 0.92 3.03
CA VAL A 40 -10.19 0.64 3.56
C VAL A 40 -11.21 1.64 3.03
N LEU A 41 -10.89 2.94 3.05
CA LEU A 41 -11.77 3.98 2.51
C LEU A 41 -11.99 3.79 1.00
N ALA A 42 -10.94 3.46 0.25
CA ALA A 42 -11.01 3.19 -1.18
C ALA A 42 -11.86 1.96 -1.50
N ILE A 43 -11.79 0.90 -0.69
CA ILE A 43 -12.62 -0.30 -0.87
C ILE A 43 -14.10 0.02 -0.60
N ILE A 44 -14.40 0.73 0.49
CA ILE A 44 -15.78 1.17 0.79
C ILE A 44 -16.34 1.97 -0.39
N LEU A 45 -15.54 2.91 -0.91
CA LEU A 45 -15.92 3.72 -2.05
C LEU A 45 -16.13 2.87 -3.32
N ALA A 46 -15.22 1.94 -3.63
CA ALA A 46 -15.34 1.08 -4.81
C ALA A 46 -16.57 0.15 -4.76
N VAL A 47 -16.98 -0.30 -3.56
CA VAL A 47 -18.20 -1.08 -3.37
C VAL A 47 -19.46 -0.22 -3.51
N TRP A 48 -19.40 1.04 -3.06
CA TRP A 48 -20.52 1.97 -3.15
C TRP A 48 -20.82 2.46 -4.58
N LEU A 49 -19.80 2.57 -5.43
CA LEU A 49 -19.96 3.02 -6.82
C LEU A 49 -20.70 2.02 -7.71
N ASP A 50 -21.62 2.52 -8.53
CA ASP A 50 -22.28 1.79 -9.60
C ASP A 50 -21.35 1.60 -10.81
N VAL A 51 -20.41 0.68 -10.65
CA VAL A 51 -19.49 0.23 -11.71
C VAL A 51 -19.65 -1.26 -11.96
N GLY A 52 -19.34 -1.67 -13.19
CA GLY A 52 -19.33 -3.08 -13.57
C GLY A 52 -18.34 -3.90 -12.72
N ALA A 53 -18.60 -5.21 -12.62
CA ALA A 53 -17.83 -6.11 -11.76
C ALA A 53 -16.30 -6.06 -12.02
N ILE A 54 -15.88 -6.02 -13.28
CA ILE A 54 -14.45 -5.95 -13.65
C ILE A 54 -13.83 -4.65 -13.15
N ALA A 55 -14.50 -3.52 -13.34
CA ALA A 55 -14.01 -2.22 -12.86
C ALA A 55 -13.89 -2.22 -11.33
N ARG A 56 -14.89 -2.77 -10.61
CA ARG A 56 -14.84 -2.91 -9.15
C ARG A 56 -13.66 -3.75 -8.68
N ILE A 57 -13.41 -4.90 -9.33
CA ILE A 57 -12.25 -5.76 -9.04
C ILE A 57 -10.95 -5.00 -9.27
N LEU A 58 -10.82 -4.23 -10.35
CA LEU A 58 -9.62 -3.44 -10.62
C LEU A 58 -9.41 -2.31 -9.59
N LEU A 59 -10.48 -1.62 -9.19
CA LEU A 59 -10.43 -0.57 -8.16
C LEU A 59 -9.91 -1.13 -6.82
N ILE A 60 -10.51 -2.23 -6.35
CA ILE A 60 -10.11 -2.91 -5.11
C ILE A 60 -8.71 -3.53 -5.24
N GLY A 61 -8.46 -4.24 -6.35
CA GLY A 61 -7.20 -4.94 -6.60
C GLY A 61 -6.01 -4.00 -6.70
N SER A 62 -6.18 -2.81 -7.26
CA SER A 62 -5.11 -1.82 -7.39
C SER A 62 -4.65 -1.26 -6.04
N VAL A 63 -5.57 -0.94 -5.12
CA VAL A 63 -5.21 -0.49 -3.76
C VAL A 63 -4.72 -1.63 -2.87
N ALA A 64 -5.18 -2.87 -3.12
CA ALA A 64 -4.62 -4.06 -2.48
C ALA A 64 -3.17 -4.32 -2.93
N LEU A 65 -2.87 -4.13 -4.23
CA LEU A 65 -1.52 -4.26 -4.77
C LEU A 65 -0.55 -3.26 -4.12
N VAL A 66 -0.96 -2.01 -3.90
CA VAL A 66 -0.16 -1.03 -3.15
C VAL A 66 0.22 -1.57 -1.78
N MET A 67 -0.73 -2.16 -1.03
CA MET A 67 -0.46 -2.73 0.28
C MET A 67 0.48 -3.95 0.24
N ILE A 68 0.35 -4.79 -0.79
CA ILE A 68 1.26 -5.93 -1.00
C ILE A 68 2.69 -5.43 -1.22
N VAL A 69 2.86 -4.46 -2.13
CA VAL A 69 4.18 -3.90 -2.45
C VAL A 69 4.78 -3.16 -1.25
N GLU A 70 3.96 -2.47 -0.44
CA GLU A 70 4.41 -1.83 0.79
C GLU A 70 4.98 -2.85 1.80
N ILE A 71 4.29 -3.99 2.00
CA ILE A 71 4.80 -5.06 2.89
C ILE A 71 6.13 -5.62 2.36
N LEU A 72 6.24 -5.81 1.05
CA LEU A 72 7.47 -6.29 0.42
C LEU A 72 8.61 -5.27 0.59
N ASN A 73 8.33 -3.98 0.41
CA ASN A 73 9.31 -2.92 0.65
C ASN A 73 9.80 -2.94 2.10
N SER A 74 8.90 -3.00 3.07
CA SER A 74 9.28 -3.06 4.50
C SER A 74 10.04 -4.34 4.85
N ALA A 75 9.74 -5.47 4.19
CA ALA A 75 10.52 -6.70 4.37
C ALA A 75 11.95 -6.54 3.83
N ILE A 76 12.13 -5.89 2.67
CA ILE A 76 13.46 -5.57 2.12
C ILE A 76 14.20 -4.61 3.06
N GLU A 77 13.56 -3.54 3.52
CA GLU A 77 14.13 -2.58 4.48
C GLU A 77 14.60 -3.29 5.75
N ALA A 78 13.77 -4.16 6.34
CA ALA A 78 14.13 -4.92 7.54
C ALA A 78 15.35 -5.85 7.33
N VAL A 79 15.47 -6.45 6.14
CA VAL A 79 16.64 -7.28 5.80
C VAL A 79 17.88 -6.42 5.63
N VAL A 80 17.76 -5.29 4.91
CA VAL A 80 18.88 -4.37 4.67
C VAL A 80 19.36 -3.73 5.97
N ASP A 81 18.44 -3.28 6.83
CA ASP A 81 18.74 -2.65 8.13
C ASP A 81 19.41 -3.60 9.12
N ARG A 82 19.20 -4.92 8.96
CA ARG A 82 19.87 -5.94 9.78
C ARG A 82 21.36 -6.10 9.43
N ILE A 83 21.78 -5.80 8.20
CA ILE A 83 23.14 -6.15 7.71
C ILE A 83 24.24 -5.26 8.32
N GLY A 84 23.94 -4.01 8.72
CA GLY A 84 24.88 -3.13 9.41
C GLY A 84 24.51 -1.65 9.26
N SER A 85 25.06 -0.80 10.13
CA SER A 85 24.83 0.67 10.10
C SER A 85 25.77 1.42 9.14
N GLU A 86 26.75 0.72 8.58
CA GLU A 86 27.69 1.25 7.61
C GLU A 86 27.02 1.39 6.24
N HIS A 87 27.11 2.60 5.68
CA HIS A 87 26.49 2.91 4.40
C HIS A 87 27.17 2.10 3.29
N HIS A 88 26.38 1.23 2.64
CA HIS A 88 26.81 0.44 1.49
C HIS A 88 25.95 0.82 0.29
N GLU A 89 26.56 1.15 -0.85
CA GLU A 89 25.82 1.63 -2.03
C GLU A 89 24.71 0.66 -2.47
N LEU A 90 25.00 -0.65 -2.48
CA LEU A 90 24.02 -1.69 -2.81
C LEU A 90 22.81 -1.71 -1.86
N SER A 91 23.01 -1.45 -0.57
CA SER A 91 21.93 -1.34 0.43
C SER A 91 21.03 -0.13 0.14
N GLY A 92 21.62 1.00 -0.24
CA GLY A 92 20.89 2.18 -0.70
C GLY A 92 20.04 1.86 -1.93
N ARG A 93 20.65 1.29 -2.97
CA ARG A 93 19.94 0.91 -4.21
C ARG A 93 18.78 -0.06 -3.96
N ALA A 94 18.93 -1.01 -3.03
CA ALA A 94 17.86 -1.94 -2.68
C ALA A 94 16.63 -1.21 -2.08
N LYS A 95 16.87 -0.23 -1.18
CA LYS A 95 15.80 0.59 -0.59
C LYS A 95 15.15 1.52 -1.63
N ASP A 96 15.95 2.11 -2.52
CA ASP A 96 15.45 2.97 -3.59
C ASP A 96 14.54 2.20 -4.54
N MET A 97 14.93 0.98 -4.94
CA MET A 97 14.13 0.12 -5.80
C MET A 97 12.83 -0.32 -5.13
N GLY A 98 12.85 -0.62 -3.82
CA GLY A 98 11.65 -0.93 -3.06
C GLY A 98 10.67 0.25 -3.01
N SER A 99 11.17 1.45 -2.73
CA SER A 99 10.38 2.70 -2.74
C SER A 99 9.84 3.04 -4.14
N ALA A 100 10.63 2.79 -5.19
CA ALA A 100 10.19 2.95 -6.58
C ALA A 100 9.06 1.99 -6.93
N ALA A 101 9.12 0.73 -6.47
CA ALA A 101 8.04 -0.24 -6.68
C ALA A 101 6.72 0.21 -6.03
N VAL A 102 6.76 0.72 -4.79
CA VAL A 102 5.58 1.31 -4.12
C VAL A 102 5.03 2.47 -4.94
N SER A 103 5.91 3.36 -5.43
CA SER A 103 5.51 4.51 -6.25
C SER A 103 4.82 4.09 -7.54
N LEU A 104 5.35 3.08 -8.24
CA LEU A 104 4.73 2.53 -9.45
C LEU A 104 3.36 1.91 -9.16
N ALA A 105 3.21 1.20 -8.03
CA ALA A 105 1.92 0.64 -7.62
C ALA A 105 0.88 1.75 -7.34
N ILE A 106 1.30 2.87 -6.72
CA ILE A 106 0.43 4.04 -6.50
C ILE A 106 0.02 4.66 -7.84
N VAL A 107 0.95 4.84 -8.79
CA VAL A 107 0.64 5.38 -10.12
C VAL A 107 -0.37 4.48 -10.85
N LEU A 108 -0.20 3.16 -10.79
CA LEU A 108 -1.15 2.21 -11.36
C LEU A 108 -2.54 2.35 -10.71
N ALA A 109 -2.60 2.45 -9.38
CA ALA A 109 -3.86 2.65 -8.68
C ALA A 109 -4.54 3.95 -9.11
N LEU A 110 -3.80 5.07 -9.17
CA LEU A 110 -4.33 6.34 -9.67
C LEU A 110 -4.86 6.21 -11.09
N PHE A 111 -4.13 5.54 -11.98
CA PHE A 111 -4.56 5.32 -13.37
C PHE A 111 -5.87 4.53 -13.44
N VAL A 112 -5.99 3.44 -12.70
CA VAL A 112 -7.22 2.61 -12.64
C VAL A 112 -8.41 3.44 -12.13
N TRP A 113 -8.21 4.21 -11.07
CA TRP A 113 -9.26 5.03 -10.45
C TRP A 113 -9.71 6.16 -11.37
N VAL A 114 -8.77 6.89 -11.98
CA VAL A 114 -9.08 7.97 -12.95
C VAL A 114 -9.78 7.40 -14.17
N ARG A 115 -9.34 6.25 -14.69
CA ARG A 115 -9.99 5.63 -15.86
C ARG A 115 -11.41 5.14 -15.54
N SER A 116 -11.64 4.65 -14.32
CA SER A 116 -12.95 4.18 -13.88
C SER A 116 -13.93 5.34 -13.64
N TYR A 117 -13.44 6.55 -13.37
CA TYR A 117 -14.27 7.74 -13.22
C TYR A 117 -15.16 8.03 -14.45
N GLY A 118 -14.65 7.77 -15.66
CA GLY A 118 -15.41 7.96 -16.89
C GLY A 118 -16.61 7.02 -17.05
N SER A 119 -16.60 5.85 -16.41
CA SER A 119 -17.70 4.87 -16.46
C SER A 119 -18.79 5.08 -15.43
N ILE A 120 -18.61 6.00 -14.48
CA ILE A 120 -19.56 6.27 -13.39
C ILE A 120 -20.71 7.13 -13.90
N SER A 121 -21.93 6.95 -13.35
CA SER A 121 -23.11 7.75 -13.69
C SER A 121 -22.90 9.25 -13.40
N ALA A 122 -23.63 10.14 -14.09
CA ALA A 122 -23.45 11.59 -13.92
C ALA A 122 -23.78 12.09 -12.51
N ASP A 123 -24.79 11.51 -11.86
CA ASP A 123 -25.21 11.87 -10.52
C ASP A 123 -24.19 11.42 -9.45
N GLU A 124 -23.65 10.21 -9.57
CA GLU A 124 -22.57 9.73 -8.69
C GLU A 124 -21.26 10.50 -8.91
N ARG A 125 -20.94 10.89 -10.14
CA ARG A 125 -19.77 11.75 -10.42
C ARG A 125 -19.85 13.06 -9.65
N ARG A 126 -21.04 13.67 -9.57
CA ARG A 126 -21.26 14.91 -8.82
C ARG A 126 -21.04 14.72 -7.32
N LEU A 127 -21.64 13.67 -6.75
CA LEU A 127 -21.45 13.29 -5.34
C LEU A 127 -19.97 12.97 -5.03
N LEU A 128 -19.27 12.27 -5.92
CA LEU A 128 -17.85 11.98 -5.82
C LEU A 128 -17.00 13.25 -5.86
N THR A 129 -17.26 14.17 -6.78
CA THR A 129 -16.51 15.44 -6.83
C THR A 129 -16.72 16.26 -5.57
N ASP A 130 -17.95 16.29 -5.03
CA ASP A 130 -18.25 17.01 -3.79
C ASP A 130 -17.55 16.33 -2.58
N PHE A 131 -17.56 15.00 -2.52
CA PHE A 131 -16.84 14.24 -1.49
C PHE A 131 -15.31 14.36 -1.59
N LEU A 132 -14.76 14.31 -2.81
CA LEU A 132 -13.33 14.51 -3.08
C LEU A 132 -12.89 15.95 -2.81
N PHE A 133 -13.77 16.93 -3.00
CA PHE A 133 -13.53 18.32 -2.63
C PHE A 133 -13.37 18.47 -1.11
N ILE A 134 -14.20 17.77 -0.34
CA ILE A 134 -14.09 17.69 1.13
C ILE A 134 -12.79 16.99 1.56
N LEU A 135 -12.35 15.97 0.81
CA LEU A 135 -11.09 15.24 1.07
C LEU A 135 -9.82 15.95 0.53
N ARG A 136 -9.93 17.08 -0.16
CA ARG A 136 -8.77 17.82 -0.71
C ARG A 136 -7.82 18.33 0.38
N PHE A 137 -8.33 18.61 1.56
CA PHE A 137 -7.53 19.02 2.73
C PHE A 137 -6.63 17.89 3.27
N PRO A 138 -7.15 16.67 3.56
CA PRO A 138 -6.32 15.56 4.04
C PRO A 138 -5.35 15.00 2.99
N ILE A 139 -5.69 14.99 1.70
CA ILE A 139 -4.76 14.49 0.64
C ILE A 139 -3.53 15.40 0.50
N ARG A 140 -3.69 16.73 0.63
CA ARG A 140 -2.55 17.66 0.66
C ARG A 140 -1.65 17.41 1.86
N ALA A 141 -2.21 17.10 3.03
CA ALA A 141 -1.42 16.70 4.19
C ALA A 141 -0.68 15.38 3.94
N TYR A 142 -1.29 14.42 3.23
CA TYR A 142 -0.65 13.15 2.89
C TYR A 142 0.52 13.31 1.91
N LEU A 143 0.34 14.10 0.85
CA LEU A 143 1.40 14.43 -0.11
C LEU A 143 2.56 15.21 0.54
N TYR A 144 2.26 16.11 1.48
CA TYR A 144 3.26 16.85 2.27
C TYR A 144 4.08 15.91 3.18
N ILE A 145 3.44 14.89 3.75
CA ILE A 145 4.12 13.88 4.58
C ILE A 145 4.93 12.90 3.73
N LEU A 146 4.47 12.55 2.52
CA LEU A 146 5.21 11.71 1.58
C LEU A 146 6.49 12.42 1.10
N THR A 147 6.40 13.71 0.78
CA THR A 147 7.57 14.55 0.46
C THR A 147 8.50 14.71 1.66
N ALA A 148 7.98 14.87 2.88
CA ALA A 148 8.80 14.90 4.09
C ALA A 148 9.55 13.58 4.36
N ARG A 149 9.02 12.44 3.91
CA ARG A 149 9.69 11.13 3.99
C ARG A 149 10.82 10.98 2.97
N LEU A 150 10.59 11.45 1.75
CA LEU A 150 11.64 11.54 0.72
C LEU A 150 12.77 12.49 1.18
N TYR A 151 12.42 13.58 1.87
CA TYR A 151 13.39 14.52 2.43
C TYR A 151 14.22 13.91 3.57
N LYS A 152 13.60 13.09 4.44
CA LYS A 152 14.30 12.43 5.55
C LYS A 152 15.31 11.37 5.08
N GLN A 153 15.14 10.80 3.89
CA GLN A 153 16.13 9.89 3.29
C GLN A 153 17.30 10.62 2.62
N GLN A 154 17.17 11.92 2.31
CA GLN A 154 18.26 12.73 1.74
C GLN A 154 19.09 13.49 2.80
N GLY A 155 18.64 13.55 4.06
CA GLY A 155 19.26 14.34 5.12
C GLY A 155 20.35 13.63 5.94
N THR A 156 20.95 12.56 5.43
CA THR A 156 22.11 11.88 6.06
C THR A 156 23.32 11.90 5.13
N GLU A 157 23.61 13.07 4.56
CA GLU A 157 24.95 13.46 4.07
C GLU A 157 25.63 14.36 5.09
#